data_AF-A0A3B5QT67-F1
#
_entry.id   AF-A0A3B5QT67-F1
#
_cell.length_a   1.000
_cell.length_b   1.000
_cell.length_c   1.000
_cell.angle_alpha   90.00
_cell.angle_beta   90.00
_cell.angle_gamma   90.00
#
_symmetry.space_group_name_H-M   'P 1'
#
loop_
_entity.id
_entity.type
_entity.pdbx_description
1 polymer ?
#
loop_
_entity_poly.entity_id
_entity_poly.type
_entity_poly.pdbx_seq_one_letter_code
_entity_poly.pdbx_strand_id
1 'polypeptide(L)'
;VFLLLNNRTINIEKIEIIMDGRVLLIDMEKNGCKIRIINVYGSTDMQERVLLLQTLQYYICNGRHVIIGGDFNCNLEKRIGNTSACLTNRVDLSSQALNNLIKDCKLTDVYRSLHSEDQKLYLLWPFLHQLSRCPIEQ
;
A
#
# COMPACT_ATOMS: atom_id res chain seq x y z
N VAL A 1 10.36 -8.08 -6.35
CA VAL A 1 9.40 -8.09 -5.21
C VAL A 1 8.98 -9.52 -4.93
N PHE A 2 8.88 -9.91 -3.66
CA PHE A 2 8.38 -11.23 -3.23
C PHE A 2 7.35 -11.07 -2.11
N LEU A 3 6.43 -12.02 -2.01
CA LEU A 3 5.47 -12.09 -0.90
C LEU A 3 5.39 -13.52 -0.41
N LEU A 4 5.61 -13.73 0.90
CA LEU A 4 5.59 -15.04 1.54
C LEU A 4 4.29 -15.18 2.34
N LEU A 5 3.49 -16.20 2.02
CA LEU A 5 2.26 -16.53 2.74
C LEU A 5 2.49 -17.80 3.57
N ASN A 6 2.52 -17.67 4.89
CA ASN A 6 2.58 -18.81 5.80
C ASN A 6 1.18 -19.25 6.25
N ASN A 7 0.28 -19.50 5.29
CA ASN A 7 -1.07 -19.95 5.58
C ASN A 7 -1.54 -20.95 4.51
N ARG A 8 -1.84 -22.18 4.95
CA ARG A 8 -2.23 -23.28 4.07
C ARG A 8 -3.71 -23.26 3.67
N THR A 9 -4.53 -22.41 4.30
CA THR A 9 -5.97 -22.34 4.05
C THR A 9 -6.39 -21.16 3.17
N ILE A 10 -5.42 -20.35 2.71
CA ILE A 10 -5.69 -19.27 1.75
C ILE A 10 -5.80 -19.85 0.35
N ASN A 11 -6.87 -19.50 -0.35
CA ASN A 11 -7.02 -19.81 -1.77
C ASN A 11 -6.42 -18.67 -2.60
N ILE A 12 -5.42 -18.96 -3.43
CA ILE A 12 -4.82 -17.97 -4.34
C ILE A 12 -5.60 -18.02 -5.65
N GLU A 13 -6.27 -16.92 -5.99
CA GLU A 13 -7.09 -16.82 -7.20
C GLU A 13 -6.27 -16.27 -8.39
N LYS A 14 -5.38 -15.30 -8.14
CA LYS A 14 -4.55 -14.68 -9.18
C LYS A 14 -3.22 -14.21 -8.61
N ILE A 15 -2.15 -14.37 -9.39
CA ILE A 15 -0.86 -13.72 -9.17
C ILE A 15 -0.51 -12.97 -10.46
N GLU A 16 -0.12 -11.71 -10.34
CA GLU A 16 0.19 -10.86 -11.49
C GLU A 16 1.35 -9.91 -11.18
N ILE A 17 2.31 -9.85 -12.08
CA ILE A 17 3.39 -8.88 -12.04
C ILE A 17 2.93 -7.66 -12.83
N ILE A 18 2.60 -6.58 -12.13
CA ILE A 18 2.10 -5.34 -12.76
C ILE A 18 3.26 -4.53 -13.33
N MET A 19 4.37 -4.49 -12.60
CA MET A 19 5.61 -3.84 -13.03
C MET A 19 6.77 -4.72 -12.59
N ASP A 20 7.61 -5.12 -13.55
CA ASP A 20 8.67 -6.09 -13.28
C ASP A 20 9.62 -5.60 -12.18
N GLY A 21 9.92 -6.49 -11.24
CA GLY A 21 10.73 -6.19 -10.07
C GLY A 21 10.16 -5.16 -9.09
N ARG A 22 9.01 -4.52 -9.37
CA ARG A 22 8.48 -3.36 -8.63
C ARG A 22 7.10 -3.55 -8.02
N VAL A 23 6.18 -4.22 -8.71
CA VAL A 23 4.79 -4.38 -8.23
C VAL A 23 4.31 -5.80 -8.45
N LEU A 24 3.95 -6.47 -7.35
CA LEU A 24 3.32 -7.79 -7.34
C LEU A 24 1.90 -7.66 -6.81
N LEU A 25 0.93 -8.15 -7.56
CA LEU A 25 -0.48 -8.21 -7.20
C LEU A 25 -0.88 -9.66 -6.96
N ILE A 26 -1.57 -9.91 -5.85
CA ILE A 26 -2.12 -11.21 -5.51
C ILE A 26 -3.59 -11.03 -5.14
N ASP A 27 -4.46 -11.73 -5.85
CA ASP A 27 -5.85 -11.90 -5.43
C ASP A 27 -5.98 -13.24 -4.70
N MET A 28 -6.64 -13.20 -3.56
CA MET A 28 -6.87 -14.37 -2.72
C MET A 28 -8.24 -14.33 -2.07
N GLU A 29 -8.70 -15.50 -1.65
CA GLU A 29 -9.94 -15.69 -0.93
C GLU A 29 -9.69 -16.50 0.34
N LYS A 30 -10.32 -16.08 1.43
CA LYS A 30 -10.29 -16.79 2.70
C LYS A 30 -11.62 -16.59 3.42
N ASN A 31 -12.29 -17.68 3.77
CA ASN A 31 -13.56 -17.67 4.51
C ASN A 31 -14.62 -16.75 3.85
N GLY A 32 -14.71 -16.76 2.51
CA GLY A 32 -15.62 -15.90 1.75
C GLY A 32 -15.17 -14.44 1.60
N CYS A 33 -14.08 -14.03 2.25
CA CYS A 33 -13.49 -12.70 2.07
C CYS A 33 -12.53 -12.68 0.88
N LYS A 34 -12.87 -11.89 -0.14
CA LYS A 34 -11.99 -11.62 -1.29
C LYS A 34 -11.05 -10.46 -0.97
N ILE A 35 -9.76 -10.75 -1.03
CA ILE A 35 -8.68 -9.83 -0.65
C ILE A 35 -7.73 -9.68 -1.84
N ARG A 36 -7.32 -8.45 -2.11
CA ARG A 36 -6.23 -8.12 -3.01
C ARG A 36 -5.06 -7.58 -2.20
N ILE A 37 -3.89 -8.20 -2.33
CA ILE A 37 -2.64 -7.67 -1.79
C ILE A 37 -1.82 -7.12 -2.94
N ILE A 38 -1.33 -5.89 -2.79
CA ILE A 38 -0.39 -5.27 -3.72
C ILE A 38 0.89 -4.96 -2.96
N ASN A 39 1.97 -5.65 -3.30
CA ASN A 39 3.30 -5.39 -2.76
C ASN A 39 4.07 -4.46 -3.70
N VAL A 40 4.51 -3.32 -3.18
CA VAL A 40 5.14 -2.23 -3.91
C VAL A 40 6.59 -2.08 -3.49
N TYR A 41 7.46 -1.92 -4.48
CA TYR A 41 8.84 -1.49 -4.31
C TYR A 41 9.11 -0.32 -5.26
N GLY A 42 8.95 0.89 -4.75
CA GLY A 42 9.11 2.15 -5.46
C GLY A 42 10.54 2.36 -5.96
N SER A 43 10.68 3.06 -7.07
CA SER A 43 11.99 3.43 -7.61
C SER A 43 12.64 4.57 -6.83
N THR A 44 13.97 4.67 -6.92
CA THR A 44 14.70 5.85 -6.46
C THR A 44 14.47 7.05 -7.38
N ASP A 45 14.10 6.82 -8.64
CA ASP A 45 13.70 7.87 -9.58
C ASP A 45 12.27 8.38 -9.30
N MET A 46 12.10 9.71 -9.26
CA MET A 46 10.83 10.35 -8.93
C MET A 46 9.76 10.13 -10.01
N GLN A 47 10.12 10.18 -11.29
CA GLN A 47 9.16 10.03 -12.38
C GLN A 47 8.66 8.59 -12.45
N GLU A 48 9.54 7.62 -12.24
CA GLU A 48 9.17 6.20 -12.13
C GLU A 48 8.22 5.95 -10.94
N ARG A 49 8.42 6.61 -9.79
CA ARG A 49 7.47 6.54 -8.66
C ARG A 49 6.10 7.10 -9.02
N VAL A 50 6.04 8.26 -9.69
CA VAL A 50 4.77 8.87 -10.12
C VAL A 50 4.02 7.93 -11.07
N LEU A 51 4.71 7.39 -12.09
CA LEU A 51 4.13 6.45 -13.05
C LEU A 51 3.60 5.20 -12.36
N LEU A 52 4.36 4.65 -11.40
CA LEU A 52 3.96 3.49 -10.60
C LEU A 52 2.65 3.80 -9.85
N LEU A 53 2.58 4.94 -9.15
CA LEU A 53 1.42 5.31 -8.34
C LEU A 53 0.17 5.57 -9.19
N GLN A 54 0.32 6.19 -10.35
CA GLN A 54 -0.77 6.35 -11.34
C GLN A 54 -1.24 4.99 -11.86
N THR A 55 -0.32 4.08 -12.14
CA THR A 55 -0.63 2.72 -12.59
C THR A 55 -1.42 1.95 -11.53
N LEU A 56 -1.08 2.10 -10.25
CA LEU A 56 -1.78 1.42 -9.15
C LEU A 56 -3.26 1.79 -9.04
N GLN A 57 -3.65 3.00 -9.42
CA GLN A 57 -5.04 3.47 -9.30
C GLN A 57 -6.05 2.53 -9.98
N TYR A 58 -5.68 1.97 -11.14
CA TYR A 58 -6.52 1.04 -11.90
C TYR A 58 -6.73 -0.31 -11.20
N TYR A 59 -5.83 -0.70 -10.30
CA TYR A 59 -5.86 -2.01 -9.65
C TYR A 59 -6.52 -2.00 -8.26
N ILE A 60 -6.80 -0.82 -7.71
CA ILE A 60 -7.35 -0.66 -6.35
C ILE A 60 -8.88 -0.74 -6.38
N CYS A 61 -9.53 -0.14 -7.38
CA CYS A 61 -11.00 -0.11 -7.46
C CYS A 61 -11.55 -1.37 -8.13
N ASN A 62 -11.77 -2.46 -7.38
CA ASN A 62 -12.16 -3.76 -7.95
C ASN A 62 -13.22 -4.56 -7.16
N GLY A 63 -13.85 -3.96 -6.13
CA GLY A 63 -14.84 -4.62 -5.28
C GLY A 63 -14.29 -5.65 -4.27
N ARG A 64 -12.96 -5.78 -4.14
CA ARG A 64 -12.28 -6.60 -3.13
C ARG A 64 -11.76 -5.72 -2.00
N HIS A 65 -11.42 -6.34 -0.86
CA HIS A 65 -10.65 -5.67 0.17
C HIS A 65 -9.20 -5.51 -0.28
N VAL A 66 -8.69 -4.28 -0.34
CA VAL A 66 -7.33 -4.01 -0.83
C VAL A 66 -6.38 -3.71 0.32
N ILE A 67 -5.22 -4.37 0.29
CA ILE A 67 -4.07 -4.12 1.15
C ILE A 67 -2.92 -3.73 0.24
N ILE A 68 -2.31 -2.57 0.49
CA ILE A 68 -1.15 -2.09 -0.26
C ILE A 68 -0.02 -1.85 0.73
N GLY A 69 1.12 -2.48 0.48
CA GLY A 69 2.26 -2.34 1.38
C GLY A 69 3.57 -2.51 0.64
N GLY A 70 4.66 -2.25 1.36
CA GLY A 70 6.02 -2.32 0.83
C GLY A 70 6.73 -0.98 1.01
N ASP A 71 7.77 -0.78 0.22
CA ASP A 71 8.60 0.43 0.26
C ASP A 71 8.21 1.33 -0.91
N PHE A 72 7.52 2.44 -0.63
CA PHE A 72 7.10 3.38 -1.66
C PHE A 72 8.24 4.29 -2.13
N ASN A 73 9.34 4.39 -1.37
CA ASN A 73 10.39 5.39 -1.56
C ASN A 73 9.86 6.84 -1.63
N CYS A 74 8.74 7.13 -0.95
CA CYS A 74 8.14 8.47 -0.87
C CYS A 74 8.36 9.09 0.52
N ASN A 75 8.67 10.39 0.56
CA ASN A 75 8.73 11.15 1.81
C ASN A 75 7.35 11.77 2.10
N LEU A 76 6.59 11.21 3.05
CA LEU A 76 5.23 11.67 3.37
C LEU A 76 5.18 12.92 4.25
N GLU A 77 6.30 13.37 4.81
CA GLU A 77 6.36 14.53 5.71
C GLU A 77 7.52 15.49 5.42
N LYS A 78 7.28 16.77 5.69
CA LYS A 78 8.31 17.79 5.86
C LYS A 78 9.02 17.51 7.20
N ARG A 79 10.27 17.02 7.17
CA ARG A 79 11.09 17.01 8.39
C ARG A 79 11.28 18.46 8.85
N ILE A 80 10.82 18.82 10.05
CA ILE A 80 11.27 20.04 10.73
C ILE A 80 12.54 19.65 11.49
N GLY A 81 13.66 19.59 10.77
CA GLY A 81 14.98 19.35 11.36
C GLY A 81 15.72 20.68 11.50
N ASN A 82 16.09 21.05 12.72
CA ASN A 82 16.95 22.20 13.05
C ASN A 82 18.41 21.95 12.61
N THR A 83 18.66 21.76 11.32
CA THR A 83 20.03 21.74 10.79
C THR A 83 20.12 22.60 9.54
N SER A 84 20.98 23.60 9.66
CA SER A 84 21.28 24.69 8.73
C SER A 84 22.01 24.18 7.47
N ALA A 85 21.46 23.20 6.78
CA ALA A 85 21.92 22.72 5.48
C ALA A 85 20.77 22.80 4.48
N CYS A 86 20.68 23.98 3.85
CA CYS A 86 20.09 24.29 2.55
C CYS A 86 19.12 23.28 1.89
N LEU A 87 17.86 23.72 1.78
CA LEU A 87 17.04 23.63 0.56
C LEU A 87 16.74 22.22 0.01
N THR A 88 15.68 21.57 0.51
CA THR A 88 14.57 20.94 -0.26
C THR A 88 13.81 19.88 0.56
N ASN A 89 13.25 20.24 1.74
CA ASN A 89 12.17 19.42 2.33
C ASN A 89 10.84 19.71 1.61
N ARG A 90 10.84 19.61 0.28
CA ARG A 90 9.63 19.70 -0.53
C ARG A 90 9.13 18.27 -0.71
N VAL A 91 7.89 18.03 -0.28
CA VAL A 91 7.08 16.90 -0.75
C VAL A 91 7.20 16.89 -2.27
N ASP A 92 7.80 15.84 -2.83
CA ASP A 92 7.99 15.76 -4.28
C ASP A 92 6.68 15.33 -4.97
N LEU A 93 6.67 15.30 -6.30
CA LEU A 93 5.49 14.94 -7.08
C LEU A 93 5.00 13.51 -6.77
N SER A 94 5.92 12.61 -6.39
CA SER A 94 5.56 11.24 -6.04
C SER A 94 4.83 11.14 -4.71
N SER A 95 5.23 11.94 -3.71
CA SER A 95 4.50 12.04 -2.45
C SER A 95 3.11 12.69 -2.64
N GLN A 96 2.99 13.66 -3.55
CA GLN A 96 1.67 14.19 -3.92
C GLN A 96 0.80 13.13 -4.62
N ALA A 97 1.38 12.38 -5.56
CA ALA A 97 0.68 11.28 -6.23
C ALA A 97 0.20 10.20 -5.24
N LEU A 98 1.02 9.87 -4.23
CA LEU A 98 0.65 8.91 -3.19
C LEU A 98 -0.49 9.45 -2.32
N ASN A 99 -0.45 10.71 -1.92
CA ASN A 99 -1.56 11.33 -1.17
C ASN A 99 -2.86 11.37 -1.98
N ASN A 100 -2.78 11.65 -3.28
CA ASN A 100 -3.94 11.60 -4.17
C ASN A 100 -4.48 10.17 -4.27
N LEU A 101 -3.61 9.17 -4.47
CA LEU A 101 -4.00 7.77 -4.49
C LEU A 101 -4.75 7.36 -3.21
N ILE A 102 -4.22 7.74 -2.05
CA ILE A 102 -4.86 7.46 -0.75
C ILE A 102 -6.23 8.11 -0.68
N LYS A 103 -6.34 9.39 -1.03
CA LYS A 103 -7.59 10.15 -0.99
C LYS A 103 -8.63 9.63 -1.97
N ASP A 104 -8.25 9.46 -3.23
CA ASP A 104 -9.15 9.10 -4.33
C ASP A 104 -9.66 7.67 -4.17
N CYS A 105 -8.80 6.77 -3.69
CA CYS A 105 -9.17 5.39 -3.41
C CYS A 105 -9.66 5.17 -1.97
N LYS A 106 -9.87 6.20 -1.15
CA LYS A 106 -10.34 6.09 0.25
C LYS A 106 -9.54 5.07 1.08
N LEU A 107 -8.22 5.02 0.86
CA LEU A 107 -7.31 4.18 1.63
C LEU A 107 -7.03 4.82 2.99
N THR A 108 -6.68 3.99 3.96
CA THR A 108 -6.26 4.42 5.29
C THR A 108 -4.82 3.99 5.54
N ASP A 109 -4.00 4.92 6.03
CA ASP A 109 -2.69 4.61 6.60
C ASP A 109 -2.88 3.98 7.98
N VAL A 110 -2.73 2.66 8.05
CA VAL A 110 -2.91 1.87 9.27
C VAL A 110 -1.79 2.10 10.27
N TYR A 111 -0.58 2.36 9.80
CA TYR A 111 0.50 2.61 10.74
C TYR A 111 0.23 3.89 11.53
N ARG A 112 -0.08 4.98 10.81
CA ARG A 112 -0.36 6.27 11.43
C ARG A 112 -1.65 6.27 12.24
N SER A 113 -2.65 5.47 11.89
CA SER A 113 -3.86 5.36 12.69
C SER A 113 -3.63 4.65 14.02
N LEU A 114 -2.61 3.79 14.12
CA LEU A 114 -2.23 3.08 15.35
C LEU A 114 -1.10 3.79 16.12
N HIS A 115 -0.24 4.54 15.42
CA HIS A 115 0.93 5.20 15.97
C HIS A 115 1.04 6.63 15.41
N SER A 116 0.46 7.60 16.13
CA SER A 116 0.38 9.00 15.70
C SER A 116 1.71 9.76 15.66
N GLU A 117 2.81 9.19 16.19
CA GLU A 117 4.11 9.86 16.35
C GLU A 117 5.25 9.24 15.52
N ASP A 118 4.98 8.25 14.67
CA ASP A 118 6.02 7.37 14.14
C ASP A 118 5.94 7.19 12.59
N GLN A 119 7.08 7.14 11.89
CA GLN A 119 7.16 7.33 10.41
C GLN A 119 7.26 6.03 9.59
N LYS A 120 6.31 5.10 9.71
CA LYS A 120 6.15 4.00 8.74
C LYS A 120 4.80 4.11 8.04
N LEU A 121 4.69 3.63 6.80
CA LEU A 121 3.44 3.63 6.03
C LEU A 121 3.02 2.18 5.76
N TYR A 122 1.85 1.79 6.26
CA TYR A 122 1.16 0.58 5.83
C TYR A 122 -0.26 0.99 5.40
N LEU A 123 -0.65 0.77 4.15
CA LEU A 123 -1.98 1.17 3.66
C LEU A 123 -2.95 -0.02 3.70
N LEU A 124 -4.05 0.09 4.44
CA LEU A 124 -5.20 -0.80 4.31
C LEU A 124 -6.49 -0.02 4.03
N TRP A 125 -7.44 -0.70 3.40
CA TRP A 125 -8.85 -0.35 3.45
C TRP A 125 -9.44 -0.44 4.88
N PRO A 126 -10.47 0.36 5.28
CA PRO A 126 -10.78 0.65 6.69
C PRO A 126 -11.40 -0.47 7.55
N PHE A 127 -11.35 -1.75 7.20
CA PHE A 127 -12.07 -2.81 7.92
C PHE A 127 -11.18 -3.93 8.43
N LEU A 128 -10.27 -3.61 9.36
CA LEU A 128 -9.52 -4.61 10.15
C LEU A 128 -10.39 -5.38 11.15
N HIS A 129 -11.61 -4.90 11.46
CA HIS A 129 -12.51 -5.56 12.41
C HIS A 129 -13.35 -6.71 11.83
N GLN A 130 -13.28 -6.98 10.52
CA GLN A 130 -14.08 -8.05 9.89
C GLN A 130 -13.29 -9.35 9.65
N LEU A 131 -11.97 -9.29 9.50
CA LEU A 131 -11.15 -10.51 9.34
C LEU A 131 -11.06 -11.35 10.63
N SER A 132 -11.25 -10.71 11.79
CA SER A 132 -11.43 -11.37 13.09
C SER A 132 -12.87 -11.79 13.39
N ARG A 133 -13.82 -11.47 12.50
CA ARG A 133 -15.26 -11.76 12.63
C ARG A 133 -15.84 -12.57 11.47
N CYS A 134 -15.02 -13.16 10.59
CA CYS A 134 -15.48 -14.28 9.77
C CYS A 134 -15.92 -15.39 10.73
N PRO A 135 -17.21 -15.76 10.78
CA PRO A 135 -17.65 -16.84 11.63
C PRO A 135 -16.93 -18.11 11.18
N ILE A 136 -16.31 -18.78 12.14
CA ILE A 136 -16.02 -20.20 12.01
C ILE A 136 -17.39 -20.87 12.15
N GLU A 137 -18.11 -21.03 11.03
CA GLU A 137 -19.11 -22.09 10.98
C GLU A 137 -18.36 -23.42 10.85
N GLN A 138 -18.80 -24.35 11.70
CA GLN A 138 -18.06 -25.47 12.29
C GLN A 138 -17.52 -26.49 11.30
#